data_AF-A0A2T4WL97-F1
#
_entry.id   AF-A0A2T4WL97-F1
#
_cell.length_a   1.000
_cell.length_b   1.000
_cell.length_c   1.000
_cell.angle_alpha   90.00
_cell.angle_beta   90.00
_cell.angle_gamma   90.00
#
_symmetry.space_group_name_H-M   'P 1'
#
loop_
_entity.id
_entity.type
_entity.pdbx_description
1 polymer ?
#
loop_
_entity_poly.entity_id
_entity_poly.type
_entity_poly.pdbx_seq_one_letter_code
_entity_poly.pdbx_strand_id
1 'polypeptide(L)'
;MKVLRKIGSGGISDVYHVANGDQNYAFKTLNHFKSSDDKAQLRLKNEYYTLKRIEHENIIKCINWIRLKNREGILMELFEGVELNKLSGQKLSNEIFMKIEEAIIYINEMQPPIFHNDITEKNILISRDGKIRIIDFSMSYSGGLNYHNMDNKNCLGCDRPKLEIIRTKYFKR
;
A
#
# COMPACT_ATOMS: atom_id res chain seq x y z
N MET A 1 20.84 -5.03 10.87
CA MET A 1 19.80 -5.52 9.95
C MET A 1 20.43 -6.20 8.72
N LYS A 2 19.97 -7.40 8.36
CA LYS A 2 20.48 -8.24 7.26
C LYS A 2 19.43 -8.35 6.16
N VAL A 3 19.83 -8.19 4.90
CA VAL A 3 18.97 -8.46 3.74
C VAL A 3 18.95 -9.97 3.50
N LEU A 4 17.76 -10.58 3.46
CA LEU A 4 17.60 -12.02 3.24
C LEU A 4 17.32 -12.32 1.77
N ARG A 5 16.29 -11.69 1.19
CA ARG A 5 15.90 -11.88 -0.20
C ARG A 5 15.06 -10.72 -0.72
N LYS A 6 14.97 -10.57 -2.05
CA LYS A 6 13.99 -9.69 -2.69
C LYS A 6 12.61 -10.38 -2.67
N ILE A 7 11.56 -9.64 -2.35
CA ILE A 7 10.18 -10.15 -2.27
C ILE A 7 9.21 -9.43 -3.20
N GLY A 8 9.57 -8.25 -3.69
CA GLY A 8 8.75 -7.50 -4.64
C GLY A 8 9.59 -6.60 -5.54
N SER A 9 9.08 -6.32 -6.73
CA SER A 9 9.65 -5.37 -7.68
C SER A 9 8.52 -4.62 -8.36
N GLY A 10 8.53 -3.30 -8.26
CA GLY A 10 7.67 -2.41 -9.03
C GLY A 10 8.48 -1.64 -10.08
N GLY A 11 7.81 -0.71 -10.79
CA GLY A 11 8.47 0.14 -11.77
C GLY A 11 9.51 1.10 -11.17
N ILE A 12 9.30 1.51 -9.91
CA ILE A 12 10.15 2.52 -9.23
C ILE A 12 10.93 1.94 -8.04
N SER A 13 10.37 0.94 -7.37
CA SER A 13 10.90 0.44 -6.09
C SER A 13 11.08 -1.08 -6.09
N ASP A 14 11.98 -1.52 -5.23
CA ASP A 14 12.17 -2.92 -4.85
C ASP A 14 11.77 -3.09 -3.38
N VAL A 15 11.23 -4.26 -3.04
CA VAL A 15 10.93 -4.64 -1.66
C VAL A 15 11.78 -5.85 -1.27
N TYR A 16 12.45 -5.76 -0.12
CA TYR A 16 13.32 -6.79 0.41
C TYR A 16 12.80 -7.31 1.75
N HIS A 17 12.86 -8.63 1.95
CA HIS A 17 12.75 -9.22 3.28
C HIS A 17 14.06 -9.02 4.01
N VAL A 18 14.00 -8.35 5.17
CA VAL A 18 15.14 -8.04 6.01
C VAL A 18 14.90 -8.53 7.44
N ALA A 19 15.98 -8.86 8.16
CA ALA A 19 15.93 -9.31 9.54
C ALA A 19 16.78 -8.42 10.46
N ASN A 20 16.32 -8.22 11.69
CA ASN A 20 17.07 -7.57 12.76
C ASN A 20 16.97 -8.42 14.04
N GLY A 21 17.98 -9.25 14.30
CA GLY A 21 17.83 -10.35 15.26
C GLY A 21 16.75 -11.32 14.77
N ASP A 22 15.82 -11.69 15.66
CA ASP A 22 14.71 -12.61 15.36
C ASP A 22 13.51 -11.90 14.70
N GLN A 23 13.54 -10.57 14.59
CA GLN A 23 12.46 -9.78 14.01
C GLN A 23 12.62 -9.65 12.49
N ASN A 24 11.52 -9.85 11.76
CA ASN A 24 11.46 -9.80 10.31
C ASN A 24 10.64 -8.60 9.82
N TYR A 25 11.09 -8.00 8.71
CA TYR A 25 10.50 -6.79 8.13
C TYR A 25 10.54 -6.82 6.61
N ALA A 26 9.74 -5.93 6.01
CA ALA A 26 9.85 -5.56 4.61
C ALA A 26 10.52 -4.20 4.47
N PHE A 27 11.52 -4.09 3.59
CA PHE A 27 12.24 -2.85 3.29
C PHE A 27 12.00 -2.44 1.85
N LYS A 28 11.22 -1.37 1.64
CA LYS A 28 10.96 -0.77 0.32
C LYS A 28 11.95 0.35 0.05
N THR A 29 12.69 0.25 -1.05
CA THR A 29 13.68 1.24 -1.50
C THR A 29 13.55 1.45 -3.00
N LEU A 30 14.05 2.57 -3.51
CA LEU A 30 14.16 2.76 -4.96
C LEU A 30 15.00 1.65 -5.61
N ASN A 31 14.58 1.23 -6.80
CA ASN A 31 15.38 0.34 -7.63
C ASN A 31 16.61 1.09 -8.17
N HIS A 32 17.60 0.36 -8.67
CA HIS A 32 18.90 0.94 -9.03
C HIS A 32 18.79 1.99 -10.16
N PHE A 33 17.81 1.85 -11.06
CA PHE A 33 17.59 2.76 -12.18
C PHE A 33 16.93 4.08 -11.78
N LYS A 34 16.32 4.15 -10.58
CA LYS A 34 15.56 5.30 -10.11
C LYS A 34 16.18 6.00 -8.90
N SER A 35 17.32 5.53 -8.39
CA SER A 35 17.93 6.09 -7.18
C SER A 35 18.34 7.56 -7.30
N SER A 36 18.63 8.06 -8.50
CA SER A 36 18.98 9.46 -8.76
C SER A 36 17.82 10.28 -9.36
N ASP A 37 16.61 9.72 -9.43
CA ASP A 37 15.43 10.42 -9.95
C ASP A 37 14.74 11.15 -8.79
N ASP A 38 14.86 12.48 -8.75
CA ASP A 38 14.30 13.33 -7.68
C ASP A 38 12.79 13.13 -7.53
N LYS A 39 12.07 12.90 -8.63
CA LYS A 39 10.62 12.63 -8.56
C LYS A 39 10.34 11.28 -7.91
N ALA A 40 11.16 10.27 -8.19
CA ALA A 40 11.05 8.96 -7.55
C ALA A 40 11.37 9.03 -6.05
N GLN A 41 12.41 9.77 -5.66
CA GLN A 41 12.74 10.01 -4.26
C GLN A 41 11.61 10.73 -3.51
N LEU A 42 11.05 11.78 -4.12
CA LEU A 42 9.91 12.51 -3.54
C LEU A 42 8.69 11.59 -3.37
N ARG A 43 8.39 10.73 -4.34
CA ARG A 43 7.29 9.75 -4.22
C ARG A 43 7.51 8.78 -3.06
N LEU A 44 8.72 8.23 -2.90
CA LEU A 44 9.01 7.32 -1.79
C LEU A 44 8.92 8.02 -0.42
N LYS A 45 9.37 9.28 -0.33
CA LYS A 45 9.22 10.09 0.89
C LYS A 45 7.76 10.42 1.19
N ASN A 46 6.97 10.78 0.18
CA ASN A 46 5.54 11.04 0.35
C ASN A 46 4.79 9.78 0.80
N GLU A 47 5.13 8.63 0.24
CA GLU A 47 4.59 7.34 0.67
C GLU A 47 4.93 7.07 2.14
N TYR A 48 6.17 7.30 2.56
CA TYR A 48 6.59 7.16 3.97
C TYR A 48 5.75 8.05 4.89
N TYR A 49 5.64 9.35 4.60
CA TYR A 49 4.91 10.28 5.45
C TYR A 49 3.40 9.99 5.48
N THR A 50 2.84 9.49 4.37
CA THR A 50 1.44 9.08 4.32
C THR A 50 1.21 7.85 5.19
N LEU A 51 1.98 6.77 4.98
CA LEU A 51 1.87 5.55 5.76
C LEU A 51 2.16 5.77 7.25
N LYS A 52 3.04 6.72 7.60
CA LYS A 52 3.38 7.00 9.00
C LYS A 52 2.19 7.55 9.81
N ARG A 53 1.18 8.11 9.14
CA ARG A 53 -0.04 8.62 9.76
C ARG A 53 -1.13 7.57 9.92
N ILE A 54 -1.02 6.45 9.20
CA ILE A 54 -2.07 5.43 9.13
C ILE A 54 -1.83 4.37 10.20
N GLU A 55 -2.85 4.11 11.03
CA GLU A 55 -2.86 3.02 11.99
C GLU A 55 -4.17 2.24 11.85
N HIS A 56 -4.14 1.19 11.01
CA HIS A 56 -5.29 0.35 10.73
C HIS A 56 -4.86 -1.10 10.55
N GLU A 57 -5.61 -2.06 11.10
CA GLU A 57 -5.21 -3.47 11.09
C GLU A 57 -5.15 -4.06 9.68
N ASN A 58 -5.86 -3.49 8.71
CA ASN A 58 -5.93 -3.98 7.33
C ASN A 58 -5.05 -3.18 6.36
N ILE A 59 -4.19 -2.29 6.85
CA ILE A 59 -3.22 -1.52 6.05
C ILE A 59 -1.81 -1.83 6.53
N ILE A 60 -0.85 -1.93 5.60
CA ILE A 60 0.53 -2.25 5.94
C ILE A 60 1.13 -1.24 6.92
N LYS A 61 1.64 -1.75 8.04
CA LYS A 61 2.24 -0.90 9.08
C LYS A 61 3.61 -0.39 8.64
N CYS A 62 3.75 0.94 8.60
CA CYS A 62 5.05 1.60 8.48
C CYS A 62 5.75 1.65 9.85
N ILE A 63 6.96 1.10 9.91
CA ILE A 63 7.78 1.09 11.12
C ILE A 63 8.58 2.39 11.18
N ASN A 64 9.48 2.62 10.22
CA ASN A 64 10.35 3.80 10.20
C ASN A 64 10.98 4.04 8.83
N TRP A 65 11.56 5.23 8.63
CA TRP A 65 12.52 5.48 7.56
C TRP A 65 13.91 5.03 8.00
N ILE A 66 14.59 4.22 7.19
CA ILE A 66 15.91 3.71 7.52
C ILE A 66 16.88 3.84 6.36
N ARG A 67 18.18 3.81 6.70
CA ARG A 67 19.27 3.57 5.75
C ARG A 67 19.82 2.17 5.98
N LEU A 68 19.88 1.37 4.92
CA LEU A 68 20.44 0.02 4.92
C LEU A 68 21.47 -0.10 3.80
N LYS A 69 22.74 -0.28 4.16
CA LYS A 69 23.88 -0.14 3.24
C LYS A 69 23.85 1.25 2.59
N ASN A 70 23.89 1.35 1.26
CA ASN A 70 23.87 2.60 0.50
C ASN A 70 22.47 2.95 -0.03
N ARG A 71 21.41 2.40 0.57
CA ARG A 71 20.02 2.64 0.17
C ARG A 71 19.21 3.12 1.36
N GLU A 72 18.28 4.02 1.10
CA GLU A 72 17.31 4.49 2.10
C GLU A 72 15.90 4.24 1.63
N GLY A 73 14.98 4.10 2.59
CA GLY A 73 13.60 3.81 2.28
C GLY A 73 12.79 3.42 3.50
N ILE A 74 11.66 2.78 3.23
CA ILE A 74 10.62 2.50 4.21
C ILE A 74 10.82 1.11 4.80
N LEU A 75 10.98 1.04 6.11
CA LEU A 75 10.86 -0.20 6.88
C LEU A 75 9.39 -0.39 7.27
N MET A 76 8.84 -1.55 6.93
CA MET A 76 7.44 -1.92 7.14
C MET A 76 7.36 -3.28 7.85
N GLU A 77 6.20 -3.60 8.41
CA GLU A 77 5.94 -4.98 8.83
C GLU A 77 6.11 -5.94 7.65
N LEU A 78 6.59 -7.15 7.93
CA LEU A 78 6.54 -8.23 6.95
C LEU A 78 5.18 -8.92 7.08
N PHE A 79 4.40 -8.93 6.00
CA PHE A 79 3.13 -9.65 5.94
C PHE A 79 3.23 -10.89 5.05
N GLU A 80 2.93 -12.05 5.61
CA GLU A 80 2.93 -13.33 4.87
C GLU A 80 1.57 -13.57 4.20
N GLY A 81 1.41 -12.99 3.02
CA GLY A 81 0.23 -13.17 2.18
C GLY A 81 0.58 -13.28 0.70
N VAL A 82 -0.41 -13.61 -0.11
CA VAL A 82 -0.34 -13.56 -1.57
C VAL A 82 -1.11 -12.34 -2.07
N GLU A 83 -0.70 -11.78 -3.20
CA GLU A 83 -1.48 -10.75 -3.89
C GLU A 83 -2.86 -11.33 -4.30
N LEU A 84 -3.92 -10.54 -4.15
CA LEU A 84 -5.28 -10.93 -4.53
C LEU A 84 -5.38 -11.40 -6.00
N ASN A 85 -4.58 -10.81 -6.89
CA ASN A 85 -4.50 -11.21 -8.30
C ASN A 85 -4.12 -12.70 -8.51
N LYS A 86 -3.39 -13.32 -7.57
CA LYS A 86 -2.98 -14.73 -7.64
C LYS A 86 -4.12 -15.68 -7.33
N LEU A 87 -5.22 -15.15 -6.80
CA LEU A 87 -6.44 -15.88 -6.52
C LEU A 87 -7.51 -15.65 -7.60
N SER A 88 -7.11 -15.14 -8.77
CA SER A 88 -8.03 -14.94 -9.90
C SER A 88 -8.79 -16.22 -10.23
N GLY A 89 -10.11 -16.11 -10.37
CA GLY A 89 -11.01 -17.25 -10.61
C GLY A 89 -11.54 -17.92 -9.33
N GLN A 90 -10.99 -17.59 -8.16
CA GLN A 90 -11.53 -18.05 -6.88
C GLN A 90 -12.58 -17.06 -6.37
N LYS A 91 -13.65 -17.60 -5.78
CA LYS A 91 -14.63 -16.80 -5.03
C LYS A 91 -14.18 -16.73 -3.57
N LEU A 92 -14.07 -15.50 -3.07
CA LEU A 92 -13.64 -15.23 -1.70
C LEU A 92 -14.83 -14.81 -0.83
N SER A 93 -14.68 -14.95 0.49
CA SER A 93 -15.70 -14.52 1.45
C SER A 93 -15.94 -13.01 1.35
N ASN A 94 -17.20 -12.58 1.42
CA ASN A 94 -17.57 -11.17 1.50
C ASN A 94 -16.97 -10.48 2.73
N GLU A 95 -16.62 -11.22 3.78
CA GLU A 95 -15.93 -10.68 4.96
C GLU A 95 -14.58 -10.07 4.62
N ILE A 96 -13.85 -10.65 3.66
CA ILE A 96 -12.59 -10.08 3.18
C ILE A 96 -12.84 -8.76 2.46
N PHE A 97 -13.93 -8.66 1.69
CA PHE A 97 -14.30 -7.42 1.02
C PHE A 97 -14.66 -6.32 2.02
N MET A 98 -15.41 -6.65 3.08
CA MET A 98 -15.74 -5.70 4.15
C MET A 98 -14.47 -5.14 4.81
N LYS A 99 -13.46 -5.99 5.09
CA LYS A 99 -12.16 -5.54 5.62
C LYS A 99 -11.43 -4.55 4.70
N ILE A 100 -11.53 -4.75 3.38
CA ILE A 100 -10.94 -3.83 2.38
C ILE A 100 -11.71 -2.50 2.41
N GLU A 101 -13.04 -2.56 2.39
CA GLU A 101 -13.91 -1.38 2.38
C GLU A 101 -13.73 -0.53 3.66
N GLU A 102 -13.72 -1.16 4.83
CA GLU A 102 -13.45 -0.53 6.12
C GLU A 102 -12.10 0.21 6.15
N ALA A 103 -11.05 -0.43 5.64
CA ALA A 103 -9.72 0.19 5.56
C ALA A 103 -9.69 1.44 4.66
N ILE A 104 -10.44 1.41 3.54
CA ILE A 104 -10.54 2.55 2.63
C ILE A 104 -11.40 3.67 3.23
N ILE A 105 -12.50 3.34 3.89
CA ILE A 105 -13.32 4.31 4.62
C ILE A 105 -12.47 5.00 5.68
N TYR A 106 -11.72 4.23 6.48
CA TYR A 106 -10.82 4.76 7.51
C TYR A 106 -9.89 5.84 6.96
N ILE A 107 -9.12 5.58 5.89
CA ILE A 107 -8.17 6.57 5.35
C ILE A 107 -8.86 7.78 4.72
N ASN A 108 -10.06 7.60 4.16
CA ASN A 108 -10.85 8.67 3.56
C ASN A 108 -11.45 9.60 4.64
N GLU A 109 -11.69 9.10 5.85
CA GLU A 109 -12.24 9.86 6.97
C GLU A 109 -11.16 10.52 7.85
N MET A 110 -9.88 10.21 7.62
CA MET A 110 -8.78 10.88 8.32
C MET A 110 -8.76 12.40 8.05
N GLN A 111 -8.12 13.15 8.94
CA GLN A 111 -7.92 14.59 8.78
C GLN A 111 -6.41 14.93 8.70
N PRO A 112 -5.89 15.46 7.57
CA PRO A 112 -6.54 15.51 6.24
C PRO A 112 -6.82 14.11 5.66
N PRO A 113 -7.83 13.98 4.77
CA PRO A 113 -8.18 12.71 4.15
C PRO A 113 -7.01 12.19 3.32
N ILE A 114 -6.93 10.86 3.22
CA ILE A 114 -5.94 10.15 2.41
C ILE A 114 -6.69 9.30 1.40
N PHE A 115 -6.38 9.49 0.12
CA PHE A 115 -6.87 8.66 -0.96
C PHE A 115 -5.72 7.81 -1.47
N HIS A 116 -5.94 6.50 -1.61
CA HIS A 116 -4.88 5.62 -2.06
C HIS A 116 -4.61 5.80 -3.56
N ASN A 117 -5.65 6.07 -4.35
CA ASN A 117 -5.64 6.30 -5.81
C ASN A 117 -5.11 5.15 -6.68
N ASP A 118 -4.66 4.05 -6.08
CA ASP A 118 -4.12 2.88 -6.77
C ASP A 118 -4.58 1.57 -6.14
N ILE A 119 -5.83 1.54 -5.67
CA ILE A 119 -6.41 0.28 -5.19
C ILE A 119 -6.59 -0.69 -6.35
N THR A 120 -5.79 -1.75 -6.34
CA THR A 120 -5.85 -2.83 -7.31
C THR A 120 -5.64 -4.17 -6.60
N GLU A 121 -5.99 -5.25 -7.27
CA GLU A 121 -5.72 -6.63 -6.85
C GLU A 121 -4.23 -6.96 -6.64
N LYS A 122 -3.31 -6.13 -7.11
CA LYS A 122 -1.87 -6.26 -6.83
C LYS A 122 -1.47 -5.62 -5.50
N ASN A 123 -2.28 -4.68 -5.03
CA ASN A 123 -2.01 -3.85 -3.86
C ASN A 123 -2.81 -4.30 -2.62
N ILE A 124 -3.36 -5.53 -2.67
CA ILE A 124 -4.04 -6.18 -1.55
C ILE A 124 -3.39 -7.54 -1.36
N LEU A 125 -2.73 -7.74 -0.22
CA LEU A 125 -2.23 -9.02 0.22
C LEU A 125 -3.28 -9.73 1.07
N ILE A 126 -3.41 -11.05 0.92
CA ILE A 126 -4.26 -11.90 1.72
C ILE A 126 -3.47 -13.10 2.25
N SER A 127 -3.57 -13.34 3.54
CA SER A 127 -2.99 -14.51 4.21
C SER A 127 -3.96 -15.70 4.20
N ARG A 128 -3.46 -16.89 4.54
CA ARG A 128 -4.28 -18.12 4.58
C ARG A 128 -5.40 -18.07 5.62
N ASP A 129 -5.23 -17.30 6.69
CA ASP A 129 -6.22 -17.07 7.74
C ASP A 129 -7.19 -15.93 7.42
N GLY A 130 -7.18 -15.38 6.19
CA GLY A 130 -8.14 -14.37 5.75
C GLY A 130 -7.91 -12.97 6.33
N LYS A 131 -6.69 -12.68 6.82
CA LYS A 131 -6.25 -11.31 7.12
C LYS A 131 -5.78 -10.66 5.82
N ILE A 132 -5.89 -9.33 5.77
CA ILE A 132 -5.46 -8.57 4.59
C ILE A 132 -4.52 -7.43 4.97
N ARG A 133 -3.72 -7.01 3.99
CA ARG A 133 -2.97 -5.75 4.03
C ARG A 133 -3.11 -5.04 2.70
N ILE A 134 -3.65 -3.83 2.76
CA ILE A 134 -3.50 -2.87 1.66
C ILE A 134 -2.08 -2.34 1.69
N ILE A 135 -1.40 -2.40 0.55
CA ILE A 135 0.01 -2.03 0.35
C ILE A 135 0.15 -0.98 -0.75
N ASP A 136 1.34 -0.39 -0.85
CA ASP A 136 1.76 0.52 -1.93
C ASP A 136 0.98 1.84 -2.04
N PHE A 137 1.35 2.80 -1.20
CA PHE A 137 0.76 4.13 -1.18
C PHE A 137 1.52 5.12 -2.06
N SER A 138 2.29 4.64 -3.05
CA SER A 138 3.14 5.49 -3.89
C SER A 138 2.38 6.50 -4.77
N MET A 139 1.10 6.24 -5.05
CA MET A 139 0.19 7.12 -5.79
C MET A 139 -0.81 7.85 -4.87
N SER A 140 -0.69 7.65 -3.56
CA SER A 140 -1.62 8.23 -2.60
C SER A 140 -1.53 9.75 -2.59
N TYR A 141 -2.64 10.37 -2.21
CA TYR A 141 -2.76 11.81 -2.06
C TYR A 141 -3.36 12.12 -0.70
N SER A 142 -2.81 13.09 0.00
CA SER A 142 -3.40 13.66 1.21
C SER A 142 -3.56 15.16 1.06
N GLY A 143 -4.78 15.67 1.22
CA GLY A 143 -5.12 17.05 0.88
C GLY A 143 -5.68 17.88 2.03
N GLY A 144 -5.30 19.16 2.11
CA GLY A 144 -5.95 20.19 2.94
C GLY A 144 -6.07 21.55 2.20
N LEU A 145 -7.17 22.27 2.48
CA LEU A 145 -7.64 23.61 2.04
C LEU A 145 -8.03 23.91 0.57
N ASN A 146 -7.71 23.07 -0.41
CA ASN A 146 -8.19 23.27 -1.80
C ASN A 146 -9.23 22.23 -2.26
N TYR A 147 -9.98 21.67 -1.32
CA TYR A 147 -11.02 20.67 -1.61
C TYR A 147 -12.29 21.27 -2.25
N HIS A 148 -12.47 22.59 -2.19
CA HIS A 148 -13.67 23.29 -2.66
C HIS A 148 -13.63 23.80 -4.11
N ASN A 149 -12.53 23.61 -4.85
CA ASN A 149 -12.39 24.09 -6.25
C ASN A 149 -12.27 22.95 -7.28
N MET A 150 -12.79 21.75 -6.98
CA MET A 150 -12.96 20.71 -8.00
C MET A 150 -14.43 20.52 -8.31
N ASP A 151 -14.87 21.22 -9.34
CA ASP A 151 -16.19 21.08 -9.94
C ASP A 151 -16.51 19.61 -10.23
N ASN A 152 -17.71 19.24 -9.79
CA ASN A 152 -18.48 18.06 -10.13
C ASN A 152 -18.20 17.55 -11.56
N LYS A 153 -17.31 16.54 -11.69
CA LYS A 153 -17.35 15.39 -12.64
C LYS A 153 -16.04 14.60 -12.75
N ASN A 154 -14.93 15.04 -12.14
CA ASN A 154 -13.66 14.29 -12.08
C ASN A 154 -13.05 14.33 -10.67
N CYS A 155 -13.65 13.66 -9.69
CA CYS A 155 -13.06 13.52 -8.36
C CYS A 155 -11.74 12.73 -8.44
N LEU A 156 -10.62 13.43 -8.55
CA LEU A 156 -9.30 12.93 -8.14
C LEU A 156 -9.43 12.55 -6.65
N GLY A 157 -9.24 11.26 -6.31
CA GLY A 157 -9.43 10.78 -4.94
C GLY A 157 -10.64 9.88 -4.70
N CYS A 158 -11.12 9.10 -5.67
CA CYS A 158 -12.17 8.11 -5.41
C CYS A 158 -11.68 6.69 -5.72
N ASP A 159 -11.34 5.92 -4.68
CA ASP A 159 -10.99 4.50 -4.82
C ASP A 159 -12.23 3.61 -5.11
N ARG A 160 -13.44 4.17 -4.98
CA ARG A 160 -14.72 3.45 -5.11
C ARG A 160 -14.92 2.72 -6.44
N PRO A 161 -14.66 3.30 -7.63
CA PRO A 161 -14.79 2.56 -8.89
C PRO A 161 -13.84 1.35 -8.95
N LYS A 162 -12.64 1.48 -8.41
CA LYS A 162 -11.65 0.38 -8.37
C LYS A 162 -12.06 -0.71 -7.38
N LEU A 163 -12.63 -0.33 -6.24
CA LEU A 163 -13.22 -1.28 -5.29
C LEU A 163 -14.36 -2.09 -5.91
N GLU A 164 -15.22 -1.46 -6.72
CA GLU A 164 -16.34 -2.17 -7.35
C GLU A 164 -15.88 -3.21 -8.40
N ILE A 165 -14.78 -2.92 -9.10
CA ILE A 165 -14.13 -3.89 -10.00
C ILE A 165 -13.65 -5.11 -9.21
N ILE A 166 -12.95 -4.87 -8.08
CA ILE A 166 -12.49 -5.94 -7.17
C ILE A 166 -13.68 -6.73 -6.63
N ARG A 167 -14.73 -6.05 -6.17
CA ARG A 167 -15.97 -6.67 -5.66
C ARG A 167 -16.57 -7.64 -6.67
N THR A 168 -16.73 -7.18 -7.91
CA THR A 168 -17.37 -7.96 -8.97
C THR A 168 -16.52 -9.16 -9.37
N LYS A 169 -15.19 -9.00 -9.41
CA LYS A 169 -14.29 -10.07 -9.84
C LYS A 169 -14.15 -11.21 -8.82
N TYR A 170 -14.07 -10.90 -7.52
CA TYR A 170 -13.72 -11.90 -6.50
C TYR A 170 -14.85 -12.24 -5.52
N PHE A 171 -15.87 -11.39 -5.36
CA PHE A 171 -16.80 -11.46 -4.22
C PHE A 171 -18.29 -11.56 -4.61
N LYS A 172 -18.70 -11.01 -5.76
CA LYS A 172 -20.07 -11.24 -6.28
C LYS A 172 -20.23 -12.68 -6.74
N ARG A 173 -21.41 -13.27 -6.54
CA ARG A 173 -21.78 -14.57 -7.13
C ARG A 173 -22.03 -14.39 -8.62
#